data_AF-A0A9P7EVT4-F1
#
_entry.id   AF-A0A9P7EVT4-F1
#
_cell.length_a   1.000
_cell.length_b   1.000
_cell.length_c   1.000
_cell.angle_alpha   90.00
_cell.angle_beta   90.00
_cell.angle_gamma   90.00
#
_symmetry.space_group_name_H-M   'P 1'
#
loop_
_entity.id
_entity.type
_entity.pdbx_description
1 polymer ?
#
loop_
_entity_poly.entity_id
_entity_poly.type
_entity_poly.pdbx_seq_one_letter_code
_entity_poly.pdbx_strand_id
1 'polypeptide(L)' 'MVGHSGKNGCRIYCEVSGRRKTRGTHYYPTLLKPRDRCAPGSAHDDVNILTLPLGGSANYADNLYRLVSSPSQ' A
#
# COMPACT_ATOMS: atom_id res chain seq x y z
N MET A 1 6.41 -5.03 -1.95
CA MET A 1 5.90 -6.33 -2.40
C MET A 1 4.88 -6.82 -1.39
N VAL A 2 3.81 -7.50 -1.82
CA VAL A 2 2.74 -8.01 -0.94
C VAL A 2 3.32 -9.11 -0.05
N GLY A 3 2.94 -9.15 1.22
CA GLY A 3 3.44 -10.14 2.18
C GLY A 3 3.34 -9.63 3.61
N HIS A 4 3.69 -10.47 4.59
CA HIS A 4 3.57 -10.13 6.01
C HIS A 4 4.32 -8.84 6.42
N SER A 5 5.38 -8.48 5.70
CA SER A 5 6.16 -7.24 5.89
C SER A 5 6.08 -6.28 4.69
N GLY A 6 5.10 -6.52 3.82
CA GLY A 6 4.90 -5.80 2.58
C GLY A 6 4.24 -4.44 2.77
N LYS A 7 4.59 -3.47 1.90
CA LYS A 7 3.93 -2.16 1.88
C LYS A 7 2.43 -2.25 1.60
N ASN A 8 2.02 -3.13 0.69
CA ASN A 8 0.65 -3.22 0.23
C ASN A 8 -0.12 -4.20 1.12
N GLY A 9 -1.36 -3.83 1.52
CA GLY A 9 -2.17 -4.60 2.45
C GLY A 9 -2.52 -6.01 1.96
N CYS A 10 -3.29 -6.13 0.88
CA CYS A 10 -3.81 -7.44 0.43
C CYS A 10 -3.25 -7.95 -0.90
N ARG A 11 -2.89 -7.06 -1.84
CA ARG A 11 -2.36 -7.43 -3.17
C ARG A 11 -1.55 -6.31 -3.81
N ILE A 12 -0.91 -6.58 -4.95
CA ILE A 12 -0.21 -5.55 -5.72
C ILE A 12 -1.27 -4.55 -6.20
N TYR A 13 -0.99 -3.25 -6.05
CA TYR A 13 -1.94 -2.16 -6.27
C TYR A 13 -3.10 -2.05 -5.26
N CYS A 14 -3.00 -2.71 -4.10
CA CYS A 14 -3.88 -2.37 -2.99
C CYS A 14 -3.60 -0.93 -2.55
N GLU A 15 -4.64 -0.09 -2.51
CA GLU A 15 -4.56 1.30 -2.08
C GLU A 15 -4.30 1.42 -0.57
N VAL A 16 -4.66 0.38 0.19
CA VAL A 16 -4.35 0.29 1.62
C VAL A 16 -2.86 -0.04 1.78
N SER A 17 -2.09 0.99 2.13
CA SER A 17 -0.68 0.87 2.43
C SER A 17 -0.45 0.71 3.94
N GLY A 18 0.37 -0.27 4.32
CA GLY A 18 0.88 -0.39 5.69
C GLY A 18 1.86 0.73 6.04
N ARG A 19 2.39 0.68 7.26
CA ARG A 19 3.34 1.68 7.76
C ARG A 19 4.63 1.06 8.25
N ARG A 20 5.72 1.79 8.06
CA ARG A 20 7.06 1.41 8.48
C ARG A 20 7.51 2.25 9.66
N LYS A 21 8.13 1.61 10.65
CA LYS A 21 8.78 2.30 11.77
C LYS A 21 9.92 3.18 11.27
N THR A 22 10.22 4.27 11.97
CA THR A 22 11.39 5.11 11.65
C THR A 22 12.65 4.24 11.66
N ARG A 23 13.47 4.32 10.61
CA ARG A 23 14.68 3.48 10.40
C ARG A 23 14.43 1.97 10.29
N GLY A 24 13.18 1.52 10.30
CA GLY A 24 12.82 0.12 10.05
C GLY A 24 12.78 -0.20 8.57
N THR A 25 12.84 -1.50 8.25
CA THR A 25 12.72 -2.03 6.88
C THR A 25 11.36 -2.67 6.62
N HIS A 26 10.66 -3.11 7.67
CA HIS A 26 9.40 -3.84 7.60
C HIS A 26 8.17 -2.92 7.68
N TYR A 27 7.20 -3.19 6.83
CA TYR A 27 5.86 -2.58 6.94
C TYR A 27 4.97 -3.43 7.84
N TYR A 28 4.15 -2.76 8.63
CA TYR A 28 3.14 -3.34 9.50
C TYR A 28 1.74 -2.95 8.99
N PRO A 29 0.72 -3.78 9.22
CA PRO A 29 -0.66 -3.50 8.81
C PRO A 29 -1.33 -2.51 9.77
N THR A 30 -0.67 -1.39 10.09
CA THR A 30 -1.23 -0.33 10.91
C THR A 30 -1.87 0.74 10.04
N LEU A 31 -3.11 1.07 10.34
CA LEU A 31 -3.91 2.03 9.55
C LEU A 31 -3.86 3.45 10.11
N LEU A 32 -3.53 3.58 11.40
CA LEU A 32 -3.40 4.86 12.08
C LEU A 32 -1.99 5.43 11.94
N LYS A 33 -1.92 6.73 11.67
CA LYS A 33 -0.71 7.51 11.54
C LYS A 33 -0.08 7.71 12.91
N PRO A 34 1.21 7.36 13.07
CA PRO A 34 1.95 7.67 14.28
C PRO A 34 1.91 9.18 14.57
N ARG A 35 1.67 9.54 15.84
CA ARG A 35 1.63 10.95 16.29
C ARG A 35 3.01 11.62 16.29
N ASP A 36 4.06 10.84 16.22
CA ASP A 36 5.45 11.27 16.34
C ASP A 36 6.16 11.34 14.97
N ARG A 37 7.00 10.36 14.62
CA ARG A 37 7.88 10.37 13.45
C ARG A 37 7.42 9.32 12.45
N CYS A 38 6.79 9.79 11.38
CA CYS A 38 6.52 8.94 10.22
C CYS A 38 7.80 8.70 9.41
N ALA A 39 8.07 7.45 9.06
CA ALA A 39 9.10 7.15 8.07
C ALA A 39 8.71 7.74 6.70
N PRO A 40 9.69 8.12 5.84
CA PRO A 40 9.40 8.50 4.46
C PRO A 40 8.59 7.40 3.75
N GLY A 41 7.49 7.79 3.09
CA GLY A 41 6.54 6.88 2.47
C GLY A 41 5.49 6.25 3.42
N SER A 42 5.47 6.63 4.70
CA SER A 42 4.48 6.18 5.71
C SER A 42 3.73 7.35 6.40
N ALA A 43 3.77 8.55 5.80
CA ALA A 43 3.16 9.77 6.34
C ALA A 43 1.70 10.01 5.85
N HIS A 44 1.12 9.04 5.16
CA HIS A 44 -0.28 9.06 4.70
C HIS A 44 -1.26 9.12 5.89
N ASP A 45 -2.46 9.65 5.66
CA ASP A 45 -3.47 9.86 6.71
C ASP A 45 -4.09 8.55 7.21
N ASP A 46 -4.90 8.64 8.26
CA ASP A 46 -5.60 7.49 8.83
C ASP A 46 -6.52 6.86 7.80
N VAL A 47 -6.49 5.53 7.73
CA VAL A 47 -7.41 4.77 6.89
C VAL A 47 -8.56 4.27 7.73
N ASN A 48 -9.77 4.75 7.45
CA ASN A 48 -10.98 4.28 8.09
C ASN A 48 -11.40 2.92 7.49
N ILE A 49 -11.40 1.88 8.32
CA ILE A 49 -11.74 0.50 7.93
C ILE A 49 -13.17 0.41 7.39
N LEU A 50 -14.09 1.22 7.93
CA LEU A 50 -15.51 1.20 7.57
C LEU A 50 -15.78 1.80 6.18
N THR A 51 -14.84 2.58 5.65
CA THR A 51 -14.94 3.21 4.34
C THR A 51 -13.94 2.63 3.36
N LEU A 52 -13.36 1.45 3.67
CA LEU A 52 -12.44 0.81 2.75
C LEU A 52 -13.18 0.46 1.46
N PRO A 53 -12.59 0.78 0.29
CA PRO A 53 -13.18 0.39 -0.97
C PRO A 53 -13.32 -1.13 -1.01
N LEU A 54 -14.49 -1.60 -1.45
CA LEU A 54 -14.79 -3.01 -1.59
C LEU A 54 -13.70 -3.64 -2.45
N GLY A 55 -12.86 -4.52 -1.86
CA GLY A 55 -11.65 -5.13 -2.42
C GLY A 55 -11.49 -4.90 -3.92
N GLY A 56 -11.10 -3.69 -4.29
CA GLY A 56 -11.55 -3.12 -5.56
C GLY A 56 -10.40 -2.91 -6.48
N SER A 57 -10.24 -3.85 -7.41
CA SER A 57 -9.22 -3.84 -8.43
C SER A 57 -9.59 -2.85 -9.55
N ALA A 58 -10.21 -1.71 -9.23
CA ALA A 58 -10.75 -0.77 -10.22
C ALA A 58 -9.68 -0.37 -11.24
N ASN A 59 -8.44 -0.21 -10.76
CA ASN A 59 -7.28 0.12 -11.57
C ASN A 59 -6.42 -1.09 -11.93
N TYR A 60 -6.76 -2.31 -11.50
CA TYR A 60 -5.95 -3.51 -11.76
C TYR A 60 -5.94 -3.85 -13.24
N ALA A 61 -7.10 -3.82 -13.91
CA ALA A 61 -7.18 -4.09 -15.34
C ALA A 61 -6.35 -3.06 -16.14
N ASP A 62 -6.45 -1.77 -15.79
CA ASP A 62 -5.64 -0.71 -16.39
C ASP A 62 -4.14 -0.89 -16.15
N ASN A 63 -3.74 -1.16 -14.90
CA ASN A 63 -2.34 -1.40 -14.55
C ASN A 63 -1.77 -2.64 -15.24
N LEU A 64 -2.56 -3.71 -15.36
CA LEU A 64 -2.18 -4.92 -16.07
C LEU A 64 -2.01 -4.65 -17.56
N TYR A 65 -2.94 -3.90 -18.18
CA TYR A 65 -2.84 -3.49 -19.57
C TYR A 65 -1.54 -2.69 -19.82
N ARG A 66 -1.23 -1.72 -18.96
CA ARG A 66 0.00 -0.93 -19.04
C ARG A 66 1.25 -1.80 -18.96
N LEU A 67 1.28 -2.76 -18.03
CA LEU A 67 2.38 -3.71 -17.87
C LEU A 67 2.59 -4.57 -19.13
N VAL A 68 1.52 -5.14 -19.69
CA VAL A 68 1.59 -5.99 -20.88
C VAL A 68 1.92 -5.19 -22.14
N SER A 69 1.49 -3.93 -22.21
CA SER A 69 1.78 -3.02 -23.33
C SER A 69 3.18 -2.41 -23.31
N SER A 70 3.91 -2.52 -22.20
CA SER A 70 5.24 -1.94 -22.08
C SER A 70 6.23 -2.77 -22.90
N PRO A 71 7.08 -2.16 -23.75
CA PRO A 71 8.12 -2.89 -24.45
C PRO A 71 9.08 -3.53 -23.44
N SER A 72 9.39 -4.80 -23.64
CA SER A 72 10.43 -5.49 -22.88
C SER A 72 11.78 -4.83 -23.19
N GLN A 73 12.46 -4.40 -22.13
CA GLN A 73 13.79 -3.81 -22.21
C GLN A 73 14.85 -4.87 -22.52
#